data_AF-A0A9W8B7A6-F1
#
_entry.id   AF-A0A9W8B7A6-F1
#
_cell.length_a   1.000
_cell.length_b   1.000
_cell.length_c   1.000
_cell.angle_alpha   90.00
_cell.angle_beta   90.00
_cell.angle_gamma   90.00
#
_symmetry.space_group_name_H-M   'P 1'
#
loop_
_entity.id
_entity.type
_entity.pdbx_description
1 polymer ?
#
loop_
_entity_poly.entity_id
_entity_poly.type
_entity_poly.pdbx_seq_one_letter_code
_entity_poly.pdbx_strand_id
1 'polypeptide(L)'
;MAQRAADSGKVPRICLDDGTHVECSGGDADACAGCERPPDLHISLWSRDNGYPALVRLARDLAAEAPPASCRPVNEPSVAARLADSAGHQHPDLLLLYDDLACLPDFPPWQLQNAEVFQIGSAARSLGDAMLCALASYAKIERRWGK
;
A
#
# COMPACT_ATOMS: atom_id res chain seq x y z
N MET A 1 -25.00 28.61 18.60
CA MET A 1 -25.60 27.96 17.41
C MET A 1 -24.45 27.52 16.50
N ALA A 2 -24.07 26.24 16.56
CA ALA A 2 -23.00 25.70 15.71
C ALA A 2 -23.62 25.19 14.42
N GLN A 3 -23.27 25.84 13.31
CA GLN A 3 -23.67 25.48 11.96
C GLN A 3 -23.13 24.07 11.66
N ARG A 4 -24.01 23.07 11.57
CA ARG A 4 -23.68 21.77 10.97
C ARG A 4 -23.27 22.04 9.52
N ALA A 5 -22.01 21.78 9.19
CA ALA A 5 -21.56 21.74 7.81
C ALA A 5 -22.45 20.73 7.06
N ALA A 6 -23.06 21.18 5.99
CA ALA A 6 -23.82 20.33 5.10
C ALA A 6 -22.82 19.35 4.45
N ASP A 7 -22.94 18.06 4.79
CA ASP A 7 -22.29 16.98 4.04
C ASP A 7 -22.76 17.08 2.59
N SER A 8 -21.88 17.55 1.71
CA SER A 8 -22.02 17.22 0.29
C SER A 8 -21.77 15.72 0.19
N GLY A 9 -22.84 14.93 0.26
CA GLY A 9 -22.82 13.46 0.29
C GLY A 9 -22.35 12.85 -1.03
N LYS A 10 -21.14 13.18 -1.46
CA LYS A 10 -20.46 12.51 -2.55
C LYS A 10 -19.99 11.17 -2.00
N VAL A 11 -20.60 10.09 -2.48
CA VAL A 11 -20.17 8.74 -2.14
C VAL A 11 -18.76 8.54 -2.71
N PRO A 12 -17.75 8.22 -1.87
CA PRO A 12 -16.38 8.06 -2.33
C PRO A 12 -16.28 6.89 -3.31
N ARG A 13 -15.46 7.05 -4.35
CA ARG A 13 -15.13 5.97 -5.29
C ARG A 13 -13.99 5.14 -4.71
N ILE A 14 -14.29 3.89 -4.38
CA ILE A 14 -13.36 2.92 -3.83
C ILE A 14 -13.02 1.92 -4.92
N CYS A 15 -11.73 1.70 -5.14
CA CYS A 15 -11.23 0.64 -5.99
C CYS A 15 -10.57 -0.41 -5.09
N LEU A 16 -11.05 -1.64 -5.17
CA LEU A 16 -10.49 -2.82 -4.54
C LEU A 16 -9.80 -3.66 -5.61
N ASP A 17 -8.56 -4.03 -5.38
CA ASP A 17 -7.78 -4.87 -6.29
C ASP A 17 -7.10 -5.99 -5.51
N ASP A 18 -7.40 -7.24 -5.86
CA ASP A 18 -6.80 -8.44 -5.28
C ASP A 18 -5.73 -9.09 -6.18
N GLY A 19 -5.40 -8.45 -7.29
CA GLY A 19 -4.46 -8.94 -8.32
C GLY A 19 -5.11 -9.82 -9.39
N THR A 20 -6.35 -10.29 -9.18
CA THR A 20 -7.13 -11.09 -10.14
C THR A 20 -8.46 -10.45 -10.52
N HIS A 21 -8.97 -9.59 -9.65
CA HIS A 21 -10.28 -8.97 -9.74
C HIS A 21 -10.20 -7.53 -9.23
N VAL A 22 -10.84 -6.62 -9.98
CA VAL A 22 -10.95 -5.21 -9.62
C VAL A 22 -12.42 -4.88 -9.39
N GLU A 23 -12.76 -4.47 -8.17
CA GLU A 23 -14.11 -4.03 -7.81
C GLU A 23 -14.13 -2.52 -7.58
N CYS A 24 -15.03 -1.82 -8.28
CA CYS A 24 -15.29 -0.41 -8.04
C CYS A 24 -16.61 -0.24 -7.30
N SER A 25 -16.58 0.46 -6.16
CA SER A 25 -17.78 0.81 -5.38
C SER A 25 -17.87 2.33 -5.21
N GLY A 26 -19.07 2.89 -5.22
CA GLY A 26 -19.30 4.35 -5.09
C GLY A 26 -19.89 4.98 -6.35
N GLY A 27 -20.20 6.28 -6.29
CA GLY A 27 -21.02 6.97 -7.30
C GLY A 27 -20.59 6.68 -8.75
N ASP A 28 -21.57 6.25 -9.57
CA ASP A 28 -21.46 5.75 -10.94
C ASP A 28 -20.66 4.44 -11.11
N ALA A 29 -21.00 3.41 -10.32
CA ALA A 29 -20.45 2.04 -10.44
C ALA A 29 -20.68 1.39 -11.82
N ASP A 30 -21.55 1.94 -12.67
CA ASP A 30 -21.76 1.52 -14.07
C ASP A 30 -20.71 2.05 -15.06
N ALA A 31 -19.77 2.90 -14.61
CA ALA A 31 -18.67 3.40 -15.46
C ALA A 31 -17.39 2.54 -15.33
N CYS A 32 -17.52 1.21 -15.36
CA CYS A 32 -16.36 0.31 -15.38
C CYS A 32 -15.88 0.04 -16.81
N ALA A 33 -15.17 1.01 -17.40
CA ALA A 33 -14.06 0.85 -18.34
C ALA A 33 -13.64 2.23 -18.88
N GLY A 34 -12.70 2.90 -18.22
CA GLY A 34 -12.04 4.10 -18.75
C GLY A 34 -12.37 5.44 -18.07
N CYS A 35 -12.73 5.48 -16.79
CA CYS A 35 -12.85 6.75 -16.08
C CYS A 35 -11.49 7.49 -16.01
N GLU A 36 -11.39 8.65 -16.66
CA GLU A 36 -10.23 9.55 -16.69
C GLU A 36 -9.77 10.10 -15.32
N ARG A 37 -10.45 9.74 -14.23
CA ARG A 37 -10.23 10.29 -12.89
C ARG A 37 -9.91 9.18 -11.88
N PRO A 38 -8.78 9.30 -11.15
CA PRO A 38 -8.35 8.28 -10.18
C PRO A 38 -9.39 8.08 -9.07
N PRO A 39 -9.45 6.88 -8.46
CA PRO A 39 -10.35 6.61 -7.34
C PRO A 39 -10.01 7.50 -6.14
N ASP A 40 -11.00 7.76 -5.28
CA ASP A 40 -10.78 8.52 -4.04
C ASP A 40 -10.02 7.68 -3.01
N LEU A 41 -10.20 6.35 -3.04
CA LEU A 41 -9.46 5.38 -2.22
C LEU A 41 -9.11 4.13 -3.05
N HIS A 42 -7.86 3.72 -2.99
CA HIS A 42 -7.39 2.45 -3.54
C HIS A 42 -7.07 1.47 -2.41
N ILE A 43 -7.57 0.24 -2.51
CA ILE A 43 -7.35 -0.82 -1.54
C ILE A 43 -6.76 -2.01 -2.28
N SER A 44 -5.49 -2.28 -2.00
CA SER A 44 -4.76 -3.43 -2.54
C SER A 44 -4.79 -4.56 -1.52
N LEU A 45 -5.24 -5.76 -1.90
CA LEU A 45 -5.17 -6.94 -1.04
C LEU A 45 -3.88 -7.71 -1.30
N TRP A 46 -3.16 -8.01 -0.24
CA TRP A 46 -1.82 -8.60 -0.31
C TRP A 46 -1.80 -9.94 0.41
N SER A 47 -1.11 -10.89 -0.18
CA SER A 47 -0.88 -12.25 0.33
C SER A 47 0.61 -12.53 0.40
N ARG A 48 1.03 -13.58 1.12
CA ARG A 48 2.45 -13.95 1.26
C ARG A 48 3.22 -14.01 -0.07
N ASP A 49 2.54 -14.28 -1.18
CA ASP A 49 3.13 -14.32 -2.52
C ASP A 49 3.67 -12.97 -2.99
N ASN A 50 3.16 -11.85 -2.47
CA ASN A 50 3.64 -10.49 -2.76
C ASN A 50 4.96 -10.13 -2.04
N GLY A 51 5.51 -11.03 -1.21
CA GLY A 51 6.71 -10.81 -0.40
C GLY A 51 7.96 -11.44 -1.03
N TYR A 52 8.67 -12.28 -0.28
CA TYR A 52 9.83 -13.01 -0.80
C TYR A 52 9.57 -13.81 -2.08
N PRO A 53 8.42 -14.50 -2.28
CA PRO A 53 8.15 -15.19 -3.54
C PRO A 53 8.17 -14.25 -4.75
N ALA A 54 7.61 -13.04 -4.63
CA ALA A 54 7.68 -12.02 -5.68
C ALA A 54 9.12 -11.56 -5.95
N LEU A 55 9.94 -11.36 -4.91
CA LEU A 55 11.36 -11.02 -5.06
C LEU A 55 12.15 -12.11 -5.79
N VAL A 56 11.92 -13.38 -5.46
CA VAL A 56 12.57 -14.51 -6.12
C VAL A 56 12.15 -14.62 -7.58
N ARG A 57 10.86 -14.42 -7.88
CA ARG A 57 10.35 -14.38 -9.27
C ARG A 57 11.01 -13.25 -10.05
N LEU A 58 11.03 -12.04 -9.51
CA LEU A 58 11.69 -10.89 -10.13
C LEU A 58 13.17 -11.17 -10.42
N ALA A 59 13.89 -11.76 -9.46
CA ALA A 59 15.30 -12.11 -9.67
C ALA A 59 15.48 -13.13 -10.81
N ARG A 60 14.59 -14.11 -10.95
CA ARG A 60 14.60 -15.06 -12.07
C ARG A 60 14.31 -14.38 -13.39
N ASP A 61 13.31 -13.50 -13.42
CA ASP A 61 12.92 -12.75 -14.63
C ASP A 61 14.08 -11.86 -15.09
N LEU A 62 14.71 -11.12 -14.17
CA LEU A 62 15.89 -10.30 -14.47
C LEU A 62 17.07 -11.14 -14.99
N ALA A 63 17.29 -12.33 -14.43
CA ALA A 63 18.33 -13.23 -14.89
C ALA A 63 18.04 -13.79 -16.29
N ALA A 64 16.78 -14.06 -16.62
CA ALA A 64 16.35 -14.54 -17.94
C ALA A 64 16.40 -13.44 -19.02
N GLU A 65 16.11 -12.19 -18.64
CA GLU A 65 16.16 -11.02 -19.54
C GLU A 65 17.60 -10.54 -19.82
N ALA A 66 18.59 -10.97 -19.02
CA ALA A 66 19.98 -10.57 -19.18
C ALA A 66 20.66 -11.34 -20.34
N PRO A 67 21.19 -10.65 -21.36
CA PRO A 67 21.98 -11.30 -22.40
C PRO A 67 23.26 -11.90 -21.80
N PRO A 68 23.76 -13.03 -22.32
CA PRO A 68 24.93 -13.74 -21.77
C PRO A 68 26.24 -12.92 -21.71
N ALA A 69 26.29 -11.75 -22.37
CA ALA A 69 27.44 -10.84 -22.37
C ALA A 69 27.09 -9.41 -21.89
N SER A 70 25.89 -9.18 -21.37
CA SER A 70 25.42 -7.84 -20.95
C SER A 70 24.85 -7.90 -19.54
N CYS A 71 25.67 -7.52 -18.57
CA CYS A 71 25.18 -7.16 -17.24
C CYS A 71 24.50 -5.80 -17.33
N ARG A 72 23.22 -5.76 -17.73
CA ARG A 72 22.42 -4.56 -17.48
C ARG A 72 22.44 -4.30 -15.97
N PRO A 73 22.73 -3.06 -15.53
CA PRO A 73 22.77 -2.75 -14.11
C PRO A 73 21.36 -2.89 -13.53
N VAL A 74 21.20 -3.78 -12.55
CA VAL A 74 19.99 -3.84 -11.73
C VAL A 74 20.05 -2.65 -10.78
N ASN A 75 19.12 -1.71 -10.96
CA ASN A 75 18.99 -0.54 -10.11
C ASN A 75 17.69 -0.62 -9.30
N GLU A 76 17.70 0.05 -8.14
CA GLU A 76 16.57 0.11 -7.22
C GLU A 76 15.27 0.56 -7.91
N PRO A 77 15.26 1.60 -8.79
CA PRO A 77 14.03 2.04 -9.44
C PRO A 77 13.40 0.97 -10.34
N SER A 78 14.21 0.16 -11.02
CA SER A 78 13.71 -0.92 -11.88
C SER A 78 13.09 -2.05 -11.05
N VAL A 79 13.65 -2.31 -9.85
CA VAL A 79 13.09 -3.28 -8.91
C VAL A 79 11.78 -2.75 -8.33
N ALA A 80 11.78 -1.51 -7.85
CA ALA A 80 10.59 -0.86 -7.27
C ALA A 80 9.43 -0.77 -8.27
N ALA A 81 9.70 -0.47 -9.54
CA ALA A 81 8.68 -0.43 -10.59
C ALA A 81 8.01 -1.80 -10.85
N ARG A 82 8.75 -2.91 -10.70
CA ARG A 82 8.20 -4.26 -10.91
C ARG A 82 7.53 -4.87 -9.67
N LEU A 83 7.76 -4.27 -8.50
CA LEU A 83 7.17 -4.69 -7.22
C LEU A 83 6.11 -3.72 -6.69
N ALA A 84 5.79 -2.68 -7.47
CA ALA A 84 4.75 -1.73 -7.12
C ALA A 84 3.39 -2.44 -6.99
N ASP A 85 2.54 -1.89 -6.14
CA ASP A 85 1.15 -2.31 -6.05
C ASP A 85 0.40 -2.02 -7.35
N SER A 86 -0.84 -2.50 -7.47
CA SER A 86 -1.61 -2.31 -8.69
C SER A 86 -2.00 -0.84 -8.97
N ALA A 87 -1.93 0.02 -7.97
CA ALA A 87 -2.05 1.47 -8.12
C ALA A 87 -0.69 2.18 -8.34
N GLY A 88 0.40 1.43 -8.49
CA GLY A 88 1.74 1.95 -8.73
C GLY A 88 2.47 2.46 -7.48
N HIS A 89 1.95 2.20 -6.28
CA HIS A 89 2.60 2.56 -5.02
C HIS A 89 3.74 1.59 -4.70
N GLN A 90 4.90 2.14 -4.35
CA GLN A 90 6.13 1.37 -4.15
C GLN A 90 6.39 1.07 -2.67
N HIS A 91 6.11 2.02 -1.78
CA HIS A 91 6.41 1.92 -0.36
C HIS A 91 5.28 2.53 0.47
N PRO A 92 4.68 1.80 1.42
CA PRO A 92 3.80 2.39 2.40
C PRO A 92 4.58 3.28 3.37
N ASP A 93 3.91 4.33 3.81
CA ASP A 93 4.44 5.28 4.78
C ASP A 93 4.19 4.85 6.23
N LEU A 94 3.06 4.19 6.48
CA LEU A 94 2.58 3.78 7.80
C LEU A 94 2.07 2.34 7.73
N LEU A 95 2.58 1.48 8.61
CA LEU A 95 2.10 0.12 8.83
C LEU A 95 1.33 0.05 10.16
N LEU A 96 0.07 -0.38 10.08
CA LEU A 96 -0.76 -0.69 11.23
C LEU A 96 -0.63 -2.19 11.55
N LEU A 97 0.03 -2.53 12.65
CA LEU A 97 0.24 -3.92 13.05
C LEU A 97 -0.72 -4.32 14.17
N TYR A 98 -1.55 -5.33 13.94
CA TYR A 98 -2.44 -5.89 14.96
C TYR A 98 -1.73 -6.86 15.92
N ASP A 99 -0.70 -7.54 15.43
CA ASP A 99 0.08 -8.49 16.22
C ASP A 99 1.18 -7.80 17.03
N ASP A 100 1.85 -8.59 17.88
CA ASP A 100 3.06 -8.15 18.56
C ASP A 100 4.14 -7.76 17.55
N LEU A 101 4.88 -6.68 17.82
CA LEU A 101 5.99 -6.23 16.99
C LEU A 101 7.08 -7.31 16.88
N ALA A 102 7.24 -8.14 17.92
CA ALA A 102 8.11 -9.31 17.90
C ALA A 102 7.70 -10.36 16.85
N CYS A 103 6.45 -10.31 16.39
CA CYS A 103 5.87 -11.17 15.37
C CYS A 103 5.69 -10.43 14.03
N LEU A 104 6.35 -9.27 13.83
CA LEU A 104 6.26 -8.53 12.58
C LEU A 104 6.51 -9.50 11.42
N PRO A 105 5.53 -9.73 10.54
CA PRO A 105 5.73 -10.64 9.44
C PRO A 105 6.79 -10.02 8.52
N ASP A 106 7.72 -10.83 7.99
CA ASP A 106 8.69 -10.42 6.97
C ASP A 106 8.01 -10.11 5.62
N PHE A 107 6.86 -9.43 5.66
CA PHE A 107 5.89 -9.36 4.59
C PHE A 107 5.23 -7.97 4.54
N PRO A 108 5.32 -7.25 3.41
CA PRO A 108 6.24 -7.45 2.29
C PRO A 108 7.59 -6.72 2.52
N PRO A 109 8.75 -7.41 2.43
CA PRO A 109 10.00 -6.91 3.00
C PRO A 109 10.63 -5.77 2.21
N TRP A 110 10.42 -5.71 0.89
CA TRP A 110 10.91 -4.62 0.05
C TRP A 110 10.14 -3.32 0.29
N GLN A 111 8.82 -3.41 0.38
CA GLN A 111 7.96 -2.24 0.46
C GLN A 111 8.06 -1.59 1.85
N LEU A 112 8.17 -2.39 2.91
CA LEU A 112 8.20 -1.91 4.30
C LEU A 112 9.52 -1.26 4.76
N GLN A 113 10.54 -1.17 3.91
CA GLN A 113 11.88 -0.70 4.27
C GLN A 113 11.92 0.69 4.94
N ASN A 114 10.96 1.56 4.66
CA ASN A 114 10.87 2.93 5.19
C ASN A 114 9.52 3.22 5.89
N ALA A 115 8.73 2.18 6.16
CA ALA A 115 7.42 2.35 6.76
C ALA A 115 7.55 2.60 8.27
N GLU A 116 6.84 3.61 8.79
CA GLU A 116 6.67 3.77 10.22
C GLU A 116 5.72 2.70 10.74
N VAL A 117 6.11 1.98 11.78
CA VAL A 117 5.29 0.88 12.33
C VAL A 117 4.52 1.37 13.55
N PHE A 118 3.20 1.26 13.50
CA PHE A 118 2.30 1.55 14.60
C PHE A 118 1.59 0.26 15.03
N GLN A 119 1.91 -0.20 16.24
CA GLN A 119 1.24 -1.36 16.83
C GLN A 119 -0.10 -0.94 17.44
N ILE A 120 -1.17 -1.62 17.02
CA ILE A 120 -2.52 -1.41 17.54
C ILE A 120 -2.59 -2.05 18.93
N GLY A 121 -2.72 -1.22 19.96
CA GLY A 121 -2.91 -1.70 21.32
C GLY A 121 -4.28 -2.36 21.52
N SER A 122 -4.36 -3.30 22.45
CA SER A 122 -5.60 -4.03 22.81
C SER A 122 -6.76 -3.14 23.27
N ALA A 123 -6.49 -1.88 23.61
CA ALA A 123 -7.48 -0.89 24.01
C ALA A 123 -8.24 -0.25 22.82
N ALA A 124 -7.85 -0.54 21.57
CA ALA A 124 -8.57 -0.06 20.40
C ALA A 124 -9.98 -0.65 20.34
N ARG A 125 -10.99 0.22 20.33
CA ARG A 125 -12.41 -0.20 20.30
C ARG A 125 -12.87 -0.64 18.92
N SER A 126 -12.21 -0.15 17.87
CA SER A 126 -12.48 -0.47 16.46
C SER A 126 -11.25 -0.22 15.59
N LEU A 127 -11.21 -0.82 14.38
CA LEU A 127 -10.19 -0.53 13.36
C LEU A 127 -10.20 0.96 12.97
N GLY A 128 -11.38 1.57 12.86
CA GLY A 128 -11.50 2.99 12.53
C GLY A 128 -10.84 3.88 13.57
N ASP A 129 -11.09 3.63 14.85
CA ASP A 129 -10.46 4.38 15.95
C ASP A 129 -8.95 4.16 15.98
N ALA A 130 -8.50 2.90 15.80
CA ALA A 130 -7.08 2.56 15.75
C ALA A 130 -6.36 3.30 14.61
N MET A 131 -6.97 3.30 13.42
CA MET A 131 -6.45 3.99 12.24
C MET A 131 -6.36 5.50 12.46
N LEU A 132 -7.39 6.14 13.03
CA LEU A 132 -7.36 7.57 13.33
C LEU A 132 -6.29 7.92 14.37
N CYS A 133 -6.15 7.13 15.42
CA CYS A 133 -5.11 7.33 16.44
C CYS A 133 -3.70 7.17 15.86
N ALA A 134 -3.49 6.17 15.01
CA ALA A 134 -2.22 5.94 14.34
C ALA A 134 -1.87 7.08 13.37
N LEU A 135 -2.83 7.51 12.54
CA LEU A 135 -2.65 8.65 11.63
C LEU A 135 -2.34 9.94 12.40
N ALA A 136 -3.04 10.21 13.50
CA ALA A 136 -2.78 11.37 14.35
C ALA A 136 -1.39 11.32 15.02
N SER A 137 -0.87 10.12 15.27
CA SER A 137 0.48 9.91 15.80
C SER A 137 1.53 10.07 14.70
N TYR A 138 1.32 9.42 13.56
CA TYR A 138 2.17 9.50 12.37
C TYR A 138 2.35 10.94 11.88
N ALA A 139 1.27 11.73 11.87
CA ALA A 139 1.32 13.14 11.48
C ALA A 139 2.23 14.03 12.37
N LYS A 140 2.63 13.55 13.56
CA LYS A 140 3.51 14.27 14.49
C LYS A 140 4.98 13.80 14.40
N ILE A 141 5.27 12.75 13.65
CA ILE A 141 6.62 12.17 13.55
C ILE A 141 7.51 13.08 12.70
N GLU A 142 8.76 13.25 13.12
CA GLU A 142 9.80 13.90 12.33
C GLU A 142 10.60 12.85 11.54
N ARG A 143 10.46 12.83 10.21
CA ARG A 143 11.24 11.91 9.35
C ARG A 143 12.62 12.49 9.07
N ARG A 144 13.66 11.80 9.55
CA ARG A 144 15.06 12.17 9.33
C ARG A 144 15.65 11.22 8.30
N TRP A 145 15.60 11.61 7.03
CA TRP A 145 16.13 10.82 5.91
C TRP A 145 17.67 10.80 5.88
N GLY A 146 18.29 10.12 6.86
CA GLY A 146 19.73 9.91 6.94
C GLY A 146 20.56 11.17 7.24
N LYS A 147 20.00 12.11 8.00
CA LYS A 147 20.70 13.29 8.53
C LYS A 147 20.83 13.21 10.05
#